data_AF-A0A409YLA1-F1
#
_entry.id   AF-A0A409YLA1-F1
#
_cell.length_a   1.000
_cell.length_b   1.000
_cell.length_c   1.000
_cell.angle_alpha   90.00
_cell.angle_beta   90.00
_cell.angle_gamma   90.00
#
_symmetry.space_group_name_H-M   'P 1'
#
loop_
_entity.id
_entity.type
_entity.pdbx_description
1 polymer ?
#
loop_
_entity_poly.entity_id
_entity_poly.type
_entity_poly.pdbx_seq_one_letter_code
_entity_poly.pdbx_strand_id
1 'polypeptide(L)'
;MRLQIIRLQNTKVGPVNCAFLYDPLFVEARQKSYVLEWGRQPTNQNIEKYISQHKGVDLVFHVFTYPVNENSWFYIGAHNWSVVQITDFWHPLERKSRRKIIQKLCNRSHGEVDETEMGRLLDSGELKQFCVELTAVADASITYNFAARVLGRQSSVHGETRRERRAEGVME
;
A
#
# COMPACT_ATOMS: atom_id res chain seq x y z
N MET A 1 1.09 7.71 -5.43
CA MET A 1 0.43 6.50 -4.91
C MET A 1 -0.64 6.18 -5.90
N ARG A 2 -0.54 5.01 -6.52
CA ARG A 2 -1.65 4.51 -7.32
C ARG A 2 -2.64 3.89 -6.35
N LEU A 3 -3.45 4.78 -5.78
CA LEU A 3 -4.58 4.47 -4.92
C LEU A 3 -5.85 4.58 -5.74
N GLN A 4 -6.67 3.55 -5.70
CA GLN A 4 -8.03 3.60 -6.17
C GLN A 4 -8.95 3.19 -5.02
N ILE A 5 -9.94 4.03 -4.70
CA ILE A 5 -10.99 3.67 -3.75
C ILE A 5 -12.25 3.41 -4.56
N ILE A 6 -12.93 2.31 -4.25
CA ILE A 6 -14.19 1.92 -4.90
C ILE A 6 -15.19 1.67 -3.80
N ARG A 7 -16.37 2.28 -3.91
CA ARG A 7 -17.50 1.95 -3.05
C ARG A 7 -18.36 0.88 -3.70
N LEU A 8 -18.40 -0.30 -3.10
CA LEU A 8 -19.27 -1.39 -3.53
C LEU A 8 -20.62 -1.20 -2.86
N GLN A 9 -21.68 -0.92 -3.63
CA GLN A 9 -23.01 -0.62 -3.07
C GLN A 9 -23.83 -1.88 -2.73
N ASN A 10 -23.64 -2.98 -3.47
CA ASN A 10 -24.51 -4.16 -3.43
C ASN A 10 -23.75 -5.40 -2.94
N THR A 11 -23.21 -5.36 -1.72
CA THR A 11 -22.56 -6.54 -1.13
C THR A 11 -23.46 -7.24 -0.12
N LYS A 12 -23.18 -8.51 0.17
CA LYS A 12 -23.89 -9.30 1.21
C LYS A 12 -23.71 -8.76 2.64
N VAL A 13 -22.85 -7.74 2.82
CA VAL A 13 -22.60 -7.06 4.09
C VAL A 13 -22.98 -5.58 4.04
N GLY A 14 -23.71 -5.15 3.00
CA GLY A 14 -24.09 -3.75 2.79
C GLY A 14 -23.07 -2.97 1.93
N PRO A 15 -23.21 -1.64 1.83
CA PRO A 15 -22.26 -0.82 1.10
C PRO A 15 -20.92 -0.78 1.84
N VAL A 16 -19.80 -0.96 1.13
CA VAL A 16 -18.46 -0.97 1.72
C VAL A 16 -17.45 -0.22 0.85
N ASN A 17 -16.47 0.40 1.48
CA ASN A 17 -15.35 1.03 0.79
C ASN A 17 -14.19 0.04 0.65
N CYS A 18 -13.71 -0.17 -0.57
CA CYS A 18 -12.52 -0.94 -0.88
C CYS A 18 -11.41 0.00 -1.33
N ALA A 19 -10.20 -0.17 -0.80
CA ALA A 19 -9.02 0.60 -1.21
C ALA A 19 -8.00 -0.33 -1.87
N PHE A 20 -7.64 -0.03 -3.10
CA PHE A 20 -6.68 -0.79 -3.91
C PHE A 20 -5.38 0.00 -4.03
N LEU A 21 -4.32 -0.56 -3.47
CA LEU A 21 -2.98 0.00 -3.43
C LEU A 21 -2.09 -0.76 -4.41
N TYR A 22 -1.63 -0.09 -5.47
CA TYR A 22 -0.70 -0.69 -6.41
C TYR A 22 0.75 -0.41 -6.02
N ASP A 23 1.50 -1.49 -5.78
CA ASP A 23 2.89 -1.51 -5.35
C ASP A 23 3.24 -0.61 -4.15
N PRO A 24 2.45 -0.54 -3.07
CA PRO A 24 2.67 0.41 -1.99
C PRO A 24 4.04 0.23 -1.28
N LEU A 25 4.51 1.30 -0.64
CA LEU A 25 5.62 1.24 0.32
C LEU A 25 5.02 1.16 1.73
N PHE A 26 5.08 -0.02 2.34
CA PHE A 26 4.67 -0.18 3.74
C PHE A 26 5.83 0.09 4.68
N VAL A 27 5.54 0.78 5.77
CA VAL A 27 6.45 0.96 6.90
C VAL A 27 5.72 0.56 8.17
N GLU A 28 6.31 -0.38 8.89
CA GLU A 28 5.87 -0.76 10.22
C GLU A 28 6.72 -0.03 11.25
N ALA A 29 6.08 0.75 12.12
CA ALA A 29 6.77 1.40 13.22
C ALA A 29 5.97 1.23 14.52
N ARG A 30 6.57 0.51 15.48
CA ARG A 30 5.95 0.13 16.76
C ARG A 30 4.69 -0.71 16.54
N GLN A 31 3.51 -0.13 16.78
CA GLN A 31 2.18 -0.76 16.68
C GLN A 31 1.34 -0.13 15.57
N LYS A 32 1.98 0.57 14.63
CA LYS A 32 1.31 1.28 13.55
C LYS A 32 1.91 0.89 12.22
N SER A 33 1.04 0.72 11.25
CA SER A 33 1.37 0.43 9.86
C SER A 33 1.11 1.69 9.04
N TYR A 34 2.03 2.04 8.16
CA TYR A 34 1.94 3.23 7.32
C TYR A 34 2.09 2.85 5.87
N VAL A 35 1.30 3.49 5.01
CA VAL A 35 1.54 3.54 3.57
C VAL A 35 2.24 4.86 3.29
N LEU A 36 3.47 4.75 2.76
CA LEU A 36 4.27 5.88 2.34
C LEU A 36 4.19 6.07 0.83
N GLU A 37 4.26 7.34 0.44
CA GLU A 37 4.40 7.73 -0.94
C GLU A 37 5.15 9.05 -1.07
N TRP A 38 5.76 9.26 -2.23
CA TRP A 38 6.23 10.56 -2.67
C TRP A 38 5.47 11.00 -3.92
N GLY A 39 4.96 12.22 -3.89
CA GLY A 39 4.15 12.78 -4.95
C GLY A 39 4.25 14.30 -5.00
N ARG A 40 3.89 14.87 -6.14
CA ARG A 40 3.74 16.32 -6.23
C ARG A 40 2.60 16.78 -5.31
N GLN A 41 2.75 17.97 -4.76
CA GLN A 41 1.77 18.53 -3.82
C GLN A 41 0.31 18.48 -4.31
N PRO A 42 -0.02 18.84 -5.57
CA PRO A 42 -1.41 18.76 -6.05
C PRO A 42 -1.96 17.32 -6.02
N THR A 43 -1.14 16.34 -6.36
CA THR A 43 -1.52 14.92 -6.32
C THR A 43 -1.78 14.47 -4.88
N ASN A 44 -0.91 14.84 -3.95
CA ASN A 44 -1.08 14.48 -2.54
C ASN A 44 -2.34 15.12 -1.94
N GLN A 45 -2.60 16.40 -2.25
CA GLN A 45 -3.83 17.10 -1.83
C GLN A 45 -5.09 16.45 -2.40
N ASN A 46 -5.06 16.01 -3.66
CA ASN A 46 -6.17 15.28 -4.27
C ASN A 46 -6.45 13.95 -3.56
N ILE A 47 -5.39 13.20 -3.24
CA ILE A 47 -5.52 11.94 -2.48
C ILE A 47 -6.05 12.20 -1.07
N GLU A 48 -5.53 13.21 -0.38
CA GLU A 48 -5.98 13.60 0.96
C GLU A 48 -7.46 13.99 0.98
N LYS A 49 -7.86 14.85 0.04
CA LYS A 49 -9.27 15.24 -0.15
C LYS A 49 -10.13 14.02 -0.42
N TYR A 50 -9.66 13.12 -1.27
CA TYR A 50 -10.40 11.92 -1.64
C TYR A 50 -10.60 10.97 -0.44
N ILE A 51 -9.56 10.70 0.35
CA ILE A 51 -9.66 9.93 1.60
C ILE A 51 -10.62 10.63 2.57
N SER A 52 -10.47 11.94 2.77
CA SER A 52 -11.26 12.72 3.73
C SER A 52 -12.74 12.83 3.35
N GLN A 53 -13.07 12.92 2.07
CA GLN A 53 -14.47 12.95 1.60
C GLN A 53 -15.18 11.61 1.85
N HIS A 54 -14.49 10.48 1.73
CA HIS A 54 -15.09 9.17 1.96
C HIS A 54 -15.26 8.84 3.45
N LYS A 55 -14.42 9.43 4.32
CA LYS A 55 -14.57 9.31 5.78
C LYS A 55 -15.93 9.75 6.30
N GLY A 56 -16.60 10.69 5.63
CA GLY A 56 -17.91 11.20 6.05
C GLY A 56 -19.04 10.18 5.96
N VAL A 57 -18.82 9.03 5.30
CA VAL A 57 -19.86 7.99 5.14
C VAL A 57 -19.44 6.65 5.75
N ASP A 58 -18.17 6.29 5.70
CA ASP A 58 -17.61 5.13 6.42
C ASP A 58 -16.09 5.32 6.56
N LEU A 59 -15.57 5.11 7.78
CA LEU A 59 -14.15 5.24 8.10
C LEU A 59 -13.34 3.99 7.74
N VAL A 60 -14.03 2.87 7.52
CA VAL A 60 -13.42 1.58 7.29
C VAL A 60 -13.20 1.35 5.80
N PHE A 61 -11.96 0.98 5.45
CA PHE A 61 -11.58 0.56 4.11
C PHE A 61 -11.15 -0.91 4.14
N HIS A 62 -11.73 -1.73 3.28
CA HIS A 62 -11.22 -3.06 2.96
C HIS A 62 -10.03 -2.90 2.01
N VAL A 63 -8.82 -3.14 2.52
CA VAL A 63 -7.58 -2.81 1.80
C VAL A 63 -7.06 -3.99 1.01
N PHE A 64 -6.74 -3.74 -0.25
CA PHE A 64 -6.09 -4.65 -1.17
C PHE A 64 -4.77 -4.06 -1.61
N THR A 65 -3.73 -4.89 -1.71
CA THR A 65 -2.41 -4.50 -2.21
C THR A 65 -2.01 -5.37 -3.39
N TYR A 66 -1.34 -4.76 -4.37
CA TYR A 66 -0.73 -5.46 -5.51
C TYR A 66 0.79 -5.26 -5.48
N PRO A 67 1.56 -6.14 -4.84
CA PRO A 67 3.02 -6.11 -4.92
C PRO A 67 3.45 -6.52 -6.33
N VAL A 68 4.23 -5.69 -7.02
CA VAL A 68 4.61 -5.95 -8.44
C VAL A 68 5.31 -7.30 -8.62
N ASN A 69 6.08 -7.73 -7.62
CA ASN A 69 6.84 -8.99 -7.67
C ASN A 69 5.97 -10.25 -7.52
N GLU A 70 4.75 -10.12 -6.99
CA GLU A 70 3.86 -11.25 -6.69
C GLU A 70 2.71 -11.38 -7.71
N ASN A 71 2.57 -10.40 -8.61
CA ASN A 71 1.61 -10.38 -9.73
C ASN A 71 0.17 -10.79 -9.35
N SER A 72 -0.28 -10.42 -8.15
CA SER A 72 -1.58 -10.78 -7.61
C SER A 72 -2.06 -9.77 -6.57
N TRP A 73 -3.39 -9.68 -6.39
CA TRP A 73 -4.00 -8.86 -5.35
C TRP A 73 -4.11 -9.62 -4.04
N PHE A 74 -3.67 -9.00 -2.95
CA PHE A 74 -3.79 -9.52 -1.59
C PHE A 74 -4.76 -8.66 -0.80
N TYR A 75 -5.74 -9.28 -0.16
CA TYR A 75 -6.57 -8.61 0.83
C TYR A 75 -5.85 -8.60 2.17
N ILE A 76 -5.58 -7.42 2.72
CA ILE A 76 -4.83 -7.26 3.98
C ILE A 76 -5.72 -6.94 5.18
N GLY A 77 -7.02 -6.73 4.96
CA GLY A 77 -8.00 -6.54 6.02
C GLY A 77 -8.71 -5.19 6.01
N ALA A 78 -9.65 -5.03 6.94
CA ALA A 78 -10.36 -3.79 7.18
C ALA A 78 -9.54 -2.84 8.06
N HIS A 79 -9.33 -1.61 7.60
CA HIS A 79 -8.52 -0.60 8.27
C HIS A 79 -9.20 0.76 8.30
N ASN A 80 -9.04 1.48 9.41
CA ASN A 80 -9.25 2.92 9.47
C ASN A 80 -8.04 3.62 8.85
N TRP A 81 -8.30 4.61 8.00
CA TRP A 81 -7.27 5.38 7.32
C TRP A 81 -7.17 6.77 7.91
N SER A 82 -5.96 7.20 8.21
CA SER A 82 -5.68 8.57 8.64
C SER A 82 -4.51 9.14 7.87
N VAL A 83 -4.74 10.23 7.14
CA VAL A 83 -3.63 11.01 6.58
C VAL A 83 -2.90 11.65 7.74
N VAL A 84 -1.61 11.38 7.84
CA VAL A 84 -0.79 11.83 8.97
C VAL A 84 0.44 12.57 8.47
N GLN A 85 0.83 13.60 9.20
CA GLN A 85 2.11 14.26 9.03
C GLN A 85 3.09 13.60 9.99
N ILE A 86 3.98 12.78 9.45
CA ILE A 86 5.08 12.18 10.22
C ILE A 86 6.40 12.75 9.76
N THR A 87 7.42 12.60 10.61
CA THR A 87 8.80 13.00 10.30
C THR A 87 9.18 12.51 8.91
N ASP A 88 9.95 13.32 8.20
CA ASP A 88 10.42 12.96 6.88
C ASP A 88 11.25 11.66 6.93
N PHE A 89 10.83 10.68 6.12
CA PHE A 89 11.55 9.43 5.94
C PHE A 89 12.65 9.57 4.90
N TRP A 90 12.59 10.52 3.98
CA TRP A 90 13.55 10.55 2.88
C TRP A 90 14.98 10.83 3.35
N HIS A 91 15.18 11.91 4.10
CA HIS A 91 16.51 12.38 4.47
C HIS A 91 17.28 11.40 5.38
N PRO A 92 16.66 10.74 6.38
CA PRO A 92 17.36 9.77 7.22
C PRO A 92 17.74 8.46 6.52
N LEU A 93 17.16 8.15 5.35
CA LEU A 93 17.40 6.86 4.70
C LEU A 93 18.82 6.75 4.13
N GLU A 94 19.43 5.59 4.37
CA GLU A 94 20.69 5.21 3.76
C GLU A 94 20.58 5.06 2.23
N ARG A 95 21.72 5.22 1.54
CA ARG A 95 21.83 5.16 0.07
C ARG A 95 21.14 3.92 -0.53
N LYS A 96 21.28 2.76 0.10
CA LYS A 96 20.67 1.50 -0.38
C LYS A 96 19.14 1.54 -0.34
N SER A 97 18.57 2.12 0.72
CA SER A 97 17.12 2.25 0.88
C SER A 97 16.55 3.33 -0.03
N ARG A 98 17.25 4.46 -0.18
CA ARG A 98 16.91 5.51 -1.15
C ARG A 98 16.84 4.97 -2.58
N ARG A 99 17.84 4.18 -2.98
CA ARG A 99 17.87 3.55 -4.33
C ARG A 99 16.65 2.67 -4.56
N LYS A 100 16.21 1.88 -3.57
CA LYS A 100 15.01 1.03 -3.69
C LYS A 100 13.73 1.86 -3.89
N ILE A 101 13.61 2.99 -3.20
CA ILE A 101 12.47 3.90 -3.35
C ILE A 101 12.49 4.55 -4.72
N ILE A 102 13.64 5.11 -5.13
CA ILE A 102 13.84 5.69 -6.46
C ILE A 102 13.44 4.69 -7.54
N GLN A 103 13.97 3.47 -7.49
CA GLN A 103 13.68 2.44 -8.48
C GLN A 103 12.18 2.10 -8.53
N LYS A 104 11.50 2.00 -7.39
CA LYS A 104 10.04 1.82 -7.35
C LYS A 104 9.30 3.00 -7.98
N LEU A 105 9.69 4.24 -7.71
CA LEU A 105 9.05 5.42 -8.28
C LEU A 105 9.30 5.52 -9.79
N CYS A 106 10.52 5.26 -10.26
CA CYS A 106 10.84 5.19 -11.69
C CYS A 106 10.00 4.13 -12.40
N ASN A 107 9.89 2.92 -11.84
CA ASN A 107 9.03 1.86 -12.40
C ASN A 107 7.57 2.31 -12.51
N ARG A 108 7.06 3.04 -11.51
CA ARG A 108 5.68 3.59 -11.53
C ARG A 108 5.51 4.74 -12.52
N SER A 109 6.59 5.43 -12.89
CA SER A 109 6.58 6.45 -13.93
C SER A 109 6.62 5.86 -15.35
N HIS A 110 6.69 4.53 -15.49
CA HIS A 110 6.80 3.85 -16.79
C HIS A 110 7.98 4.34 -17.64
N GLY A 111 9.07 4.75 -17.00
CA GLY A 111 10.27 5.26 -17.66
C GLY A 111 10.22 6.74 -18.06
N GLU A 112 9.17 7.48 -17.70
CA GLU A 112 9.09 8.93 -17.94
C GLU A 112 10.16 9.71 -17.16
N VAL A 113 10.61 9.18 -16.01
CA VAL A 113 11.62 9.81 -15.15
C VAL A 113 12.69 8.78 -14.78
N ASP A 114 13.95 9.08 -15.10
CA ASP A 114 15.09 8.22 -14.75
C ASP A 114 15.48 8.34 -13.26
N GLU A 115 16.40 7.48 -12.81
CA GLU A 115 16.81 7.44 -11.39
C GLU A 115 17.50 8.74 -10.94
N THR A 116 18.22 9.42 -11.82
CA THR A 116 18.97 10.65 -11.51
C THR A 116 18.00 11.79 -11.25
N GLU A 117 17.05 11.99 -12.17
CA GLU A 117 16.03 13.03 -12.03
C GLU A 117 15.08 12.73 -10.88
N MET A 118 14.67 11.47 -10.69
CA MET A 118 13.83 11.07 -9.55
C MET A 118 14.52 11.35 -8.21
N GLY A 119 15.82 11.05 -8.10
CA GLY A 119 16.63 11.39 -6.94
C GLY A 119 16.66 12.90 -6.69
N ARG A 120 16.92 13.68 -7.75
CA ARG A 120 16.92 15.16 -7.68
C ARG A 120 15.59 15.72 -7.18
N LEU A 121 14.46 15.20 -7.68
CA LEU A 121 13.11 15.65 -7.29
C LEU A 121 12.78 15.34 -5.82
N LEU A 122 13.30 14.24 -5.27
CA LEU A 122 13.16 13.89 -3.86
C LEU A 122 14.05 14.77 -2.98
N ASP A 123 15.32 14.95 -3.38
CA ASP A 123 16.30 15.76 -2.65
C ASP A 123 15.95 17.26 -2.68
N SER A 124 15.39 17.78 -3.77
CA SER A 124 14.88 19.16 -3.86
C SER A 124 13.55 19.35 -3.12
N GLY A 125 12.89 18.26 -2.75
CA GLY A 125 11.57 18.28 -2.12
C GLY A 125 10.44 18.68 -3.08
N GLU A 126 10.63 18.61 -4.40
CA GLU A 126 9.55 18.74 -5.38
C GLU A 126 8.54 17.59 -5.28
N LEU A 127 9.03 16.40 -4.90
CA LEU A 127 8.19 15.28 -4.46
C LEU A 127 8.09 15.27 -2.94
N LYS A 128 6.89 15.53 -2.42
CA LYS A 128 6.61 15.56 -0.99
C LYS A 128 6.16 14.18 -0.51
N GLN A 129 6.63 13.81 0.68
CA GLN A 129 6.14 12.65 1.40
C GLN A 129 4.63 12.81 1.66
N PHE A 130 3.89 11.74 1.41
CA PHE A 130 2.49 11.56 1.76
C PHE A 130 2.38 10.28 2.57
N CYS A 131 1.71 10.34 3.72
CA CYS A 131 1.61 9.22 4.61
C CYS A 131 0.15 8.97 5.02
N VAL A 132 -0.24 7.71 4.94
CA VAL A 132 -1.51 7.21 5.48
C VAL A 132 -1.20 6.20 6.56
N GLU A 133 -1.62 6.47 7.78
CA GLU A 133 -1.66 5.49 8.86
C GLU A 133 -2.82 4.53 8.62
N LEU A 134 -2.51 3.24 8.71
CA LEU A 134 -3.47 2.14 8.68
C LEU A 134 -3.64 1.61 10.10
N THR A 135 -4.83 1.74 10.65
CA THR A 135 -5.18 1.14 11.94
C THR A 135 -6.16 0.01 11.69
N ALA A 136 -5.81 -1.22 12.06
CA ALA A 136 -6.73 -2.34 11.98
C ALA A 136 -8.02 -2.04 12.74
N VAL A 137 -9.16 -2.41 12.17
CA VAL A 137 -10.45 -2.26 12.86
C VAL A 137 -10.47 -3.19 14.08
N ALA A 138 -10.89 -2.66 15.23
CA ALA A 138 -10.86 -3.40 16.50
C ALA A 138 -11.71 -4.68 16.46
N ASP A 139 -12.87 -4.63 15.79
CA ASP A 139 -13.69 -5.82 15.55
C ASP A 139 -13.17 -6.59 14.33
N ALA A 140 -12.41 -7.66 14.61
CA ALA A 140 -11.90 -8.58 13.59
C ALA A 140 -13.02 -9.25 12.76
N SER A 141 -14.26 -9.30 13.27
CA SER A 141 -15.40 -9.86 12.55
C SER A 141 -15.70 -9.09 11.26
N ILE A 142 -15.41 -7.79 11.20
CA ILE A 142 -15.59 -6.97 10.00
C ILE A 142 -14.70 -7.47 8.87
N THR A 143 -13.41 -7.68 9.17
CA THR A 143 -12.45 -8.25 8.22
C THR A 143 -12.88 -9.66 7.77
N TYR A 144 -13.23 -10.51 8.73
CA TYR A 144 -13.63 -11.90 8.48
C TYR A 144 -14.90 -12.00 7.65
N ASN A 145 -15.94 -11.25 7.99
CA ASN A 145 -17.23 -11.26 7.31
C ASN A 145 -17.10 -10.80 5.88
N PHE A 146 -16.32 -9.74 5.62
CA PHE A 146 -16.05 -9.31 4.26
C PHE A 146 -15.30 -10.39 3.46
N ALA A 147 -14.21 -10.96 4.00
CA ALA A 147 -13.48 -12.03 3.33
C ALA A 147 -14.40 -13.23 3.01
N ALA A 148 -15.14 -13.72 4.00
CA ALA A 148 -15.99 -14.89 3.85
C ALA A 148 -17.18 -14.65 2.89
N ARG A 149 -17.81 -13.48 2.93
CA ARG A 149 -19.05 -13.22 2.20
C ARG A 149 -18.86 -12.53 0.86
N VAL A 150 -17.81 -11.74 0.69
CA VAL A 150 -17.54 -10.95 -0.53
C VAL A 150 -16.47 -11.61 -1.39
N LEU A 151 -15.34 -12.01 -0.80
CA LEU A 151 -14.26 -12.68 -1.54
C LEU A 151 -14.53 -14.17 -1.75
N GLY A 152 -15.35 -14.77 -0.87
CA GLY A 152 -15.59 -16.20 -0.84
C GLY A 152 -14.43 -16.96 -0.20
N ARG A 153 -14.65 -18.24 0.15
CA ARG A 153 -13.58 -19.14 0.59
C ARG A 153 -12.70 -19.52 -0.61
N GLN A 154 -11.86 -18.61 -1.09
CA GLN A 154 -10.72 -19.01 -1.90
C GLN A 154 -9.53 -19.18 -0.95
N SER A 155 -9.43 -20.38 -0.37
CA SER A 155 -8.17 -20.89 0.15
C SER A 155 -7.21 -20.95 -1.04
N SER A 156 -6.39 -19.94 -1.26
CA SER A 156 -5.26 -20.08 -2.19
C SER A 156 -4.27 -21.03 -1.54
N VAL A 157 -4.41 -22.31 -1.86
CA VAL A 157 -3.37 -23.32 -1.66
C VAL A 157 -2.21 -22.91 -2.57
N HIS A 158 -1.31 -22.08 -2.07
CA HIS A 158 -0.03 -21.73 -2.70
C HIS A 158 1.13 -22.05 -1.75
N GLY A 159 0.98 -23.15 -1.00
CA GLY A 159 1.93 -23.58 0.03
C GLY A 159 2.90 -24.69 -0.37
N GLU A 160 2.77 -25.35 -1.52
CA GLU A 160 3.51 -26.61 -1.75
C GLU A 160 4.71 -26.55 -2.70
N THR A 161 4.91 -25.52 -3.54
CA THR A 161 5.95 -25.60 -4.58
C THR A 161 7.30 -24.93 -4.25
N ARG A 162 7.50 -24.39 -3.04
CA ARG A 162 8.74 -23.62 -2.71
C ARG A 162 9.71 -24.32 -1.76
N ARG A 163 9.40 -25.53 -1.27
CA ARG A 163 10.27 -26.26 -0.31
C ARG A 163 11.30 -27.22 -0.92
N GLU A 164 11.27 -27.50 -2.23
CA GLU A 164 12.15 -28.54 -2.82
C GLU A 164 13.38 -28.05 -3.60
N ARG A 165 13.69 -26.74 -3.64
CA ARG A 165 14.86 -26.22 -4.40
C ARG A 165 15.94 -25.55 -3.55
N ARG A 166 16.17 -26.03 -2.33
CA ARG A 166 17.27 -25.53 -1.47
C ARG A 166 18.11 -26.61 -0.77
N ALA A 167 18.00 -27.85 -1.21
CA ALA A 167 18.90 -28.93 -0.78
C ALA A 167 19.52 -29.57 -2.02
N GLU A 168 20.48 -28.88 -2.63
CA GLU A 168 21.56 -29.47 -3.46
C GLU A 168 22.44 -28.32 -3.98
N GLY A 169 23.69 -28.27 -3.53
CA GLY A 169 24.67 -27.26 -3.97
C GLY A 169 25.53 -26.64 -2.88
N VAL A 170 25.99 -27.44 -1.90
CA VAL A 170 27.26 -27.18 -1.20
C VAL A 170 28.01 -28.50 -1.21
N MET A 171 28.97 -28.62 -2.12
CA MET A 171 30.11 -29.53 -2.00
C MET A 171 31.32 -28.72 -2.44
N GLU A 172 32.37 -28.88 -1.63
CA GLU A 172 33.60 -28.09 -1.51
C GLU A 172 34.43 -27.95 -2.81
#